data_AF-A0A933QWS9-F1
#
_entry.id   AF-A0A933QWS9-F1
#
_cell.length_a   1.000
_cell.length_b   1.000
_cell.length_c   1.000
_cell.angle_alpha   90.00
_cell.angle_beta   90.00
_cell.angle_gamma   90.00
#
_symmetry.space_group_name_H-M   'P 1'
#
loop_
_entity.id
_entity.type
_entity.pdbx_description
1 polymer ?
#
loop_
_entity_poly.entity_id
_entity_poly.type
_entity_poly.pdbx_seq_one_letter_code
_entity_poly.pdbx_strand_id
1 'polypeptide(L)' 'MDTQNPVNAIPKETAFQLCAEIQEQYRGKWWMLAGMQCWGCSTFSKDAAHRCVASRPDYRGCNLVNARYDKSKKD' A
#
# COMPACT_ATOMS: atom_id res chain seq x y z
N MET A 1 -24.60 -1.68 -2.50
CA MET A 1 -24.37 -1.08 -1.17
C MET A 1 -23.08 -0.31 -1.35
N ASP A 2 -23.21 0.91 -1.86
CA ASP A 2 -22.09 1.69 -2.36
C ASP A 2 -22.14 3.01 -1.63
N THR A 3 -21.43 3.08 -0.52
CA THR A 3 -21.30 4.34 0.21
C THR A 3 -19.90 4.39 0.76
N GLN A 4 -19.02 5.00 -0.05
CA GLN A 4 -17.90 5.87 0.32
C GLN A 4 -16.89 5.87 -0.82
N ASN A 5 -17.09 6.77 -1.79
CA ASN A 5 -16.00 7.20 -2.66
C ASN A 5 -15.58 8.60 -2.21
N PRO A 6 -14.83 8.75 -1.10
CA PRO A 6 -14.11 9.99 -0.90
C PRO A 6 -13.16 10.09 -2.09
N VAL A 7 -13.12 11.25 -2.76
CA VAL A 7 -12.40 11.49 -4.02
C VAL A 7 -10.92 11.03 -3.99
N ASN A 8 -10.37 10.82 -2.80
CA ASN A 8 -9.01 10.37 -2.52
C ASN A 8 -8.86 8.94 -1.96
N ALA A 9 -9.94 8.15 -1.86
CA ALA A 9 -9.85 6.74 -1.51
C ALA A 9 -9.08 5.94 -2.57
N ILE A 10 -8.39 4.92 -2.09
CA ILE A 10 -7.79 3.89 -2.92
C ILE A 10 -8.76 2.72 -2.91
N PRO A 11 -9.28 2.26 -4.06
CA PRO A 11 -10.06 1.03 -4.11
C PRO A 11 -9.24 -0.11 -3.47
N LYS A 12 -9.89 -0.92 -2.64
CA LYS A 12 -9.22 -1.98 -1.88
C LYS A 12 -8.34 -2.85 -2.78
N GLU A 13 -8.90 -3.35 -3.89
CA GLU A 13 -8.19 -4.19 -4.86
C GLU A 13 -6.96 -3.50 -5.44
N THR A 14 -7.08 -2.23 -5.84
CA THR A 14 -5.95 -1.41 -6.32
C THR A 14 -4.87 -1.26 -5.25
N ALA A 15 -5.24 -1.04 -4.00
CA ALA A 15 -4.28 -0.93 -2.90
C ALA A 15 -3.50 -2.24 -2.68
N PHE A 16 -4.16 -3.39 -2.79
CA PHE A 16 -3.51 -4.71 -2.70
C PHE A 16 -2.59 -4.99 -3.90
N GLN A 17 -3.04 -4.67 -5.12
CA GLN A 17 -2.21 -4.80 -6.33
C GLN A 17 -0.94 -3.95 -6.24
N LEU A 18 -1.09 -2.67 -5.90
CA LEU A 18 0.04 -1.77 -5.72
C LEU A 18 1.01 -2.23 -4.63
N CYS A 19 0.48 -2.78 -3.54
CA CYS A 19 1.28 -3.34 -2.46
C CYS A 19 2.11 -4.55 -2.93
N ALA A 20 1.51 -5.48 -3.67
CA ALA A 20 2.20 -6.65 -4.20
C ALA A 20 3.35 -6.25 -5.14
N GLU A 21 3.08 -5.32 -6.05
CA GLU A 21 4.09 -4.77 -6.96
C GLU A 21 5.22 -4.02 -6.23
N ILE A 22 4.90 -3.23 -5.19
CA ILE A 22 5.91 -2.55 -4.35
C ILE A 22 6.78 -3.57 -3.61
N GLN A 23 6.16 -4.60 -3.04
CA GLN A 23 6.88 -5.68 -2.36
C GLN A 23 7.84 -6.39 -3.31
N GLU A 24 7.41 -6.67 -4.54
CA GLU A 24 8.27 -7.26 -5.57
C GLU A 24 9.41 -6.31 -5.96
N GLN A 25 9.11 -5.03 -6.21
CA GLN A 25 10.08 -4.02 -6.60
C GLN A 25 11.19 -3.82 -5.55
N TYR A 26 10.87 -3.90 -4.27
CA TYR A 26 11.79 -3.69 -3.15
C TYR A 26 12.26 -4.97 -2.46
N ARG A 27 11.88 -6.14 -2.97
CA ARG A 27 12.30 -7.42 -2.40
C ARG A 27 13.82 -7.52 -2.36
N GLY A 28 14.37 -7.77 -1.16
CA GLY A 28 15.81 -7.90 -0.95
C GLY A 28 16.61 -6.58 -0.95
N LYS A 29 15.96 -5.43 -1.14
CA LYS A 29 16.63 -4.12 -1.17
C LYS A 29 16.72 -3.48 0.21
N TRP A 30 17.41 -4.12 1.16
CA TRP A 30 17.59 -3.57 2.52
C TRP A 30 18.35 -2.24 2.55
N TRP A 31 18.99 -1.81 1.44
CA TRP A 31 19.70 -0.53 1.37
C TRP A 31 18.75 0.64 1.15
N MET A 32 17.55 0.36 0.65
CA MET A 32 16.56 1.38 0.37
C MET A 32 15.64 1.50 1.58
N LEU A 33 15.33 2.73 1.99
CA LEU A 33 14.34 3.00 3.04
C LEU A 33 13.00 2.31 2.76
N ALA A 34 12.53 2.33 1.50
CA ALA A 34 11.33 1.63 1.08
C ALA A 34 11.43 0.10 1.21
N GLY A 35 12.61 -0.48 0.96
CA GLY A 35 12.85 -1.91 1.14
C GLY A 35 12.94 -2.32 2.61
N MET A 36 13.56 -1.51 3.46
CA MET A 36 13.51 -1.70 4.92
C MET A 36 12.09 -1.58 5.46
N GLN A 37 11.30 -0.64 4.98
CA GLN A 37 9.89 -0.51 5.36
C GLN A 37 9.08 -1.74 4.92
N CYS A 38 9.24 -2.21 3.68
CA CYS A 38 8.57 -3.43 3.21
C CYS A 38 8.99 -4.67 4.00
N TRP A 39 10.29 -4.79 4.33
CA TRP A 39 10.80 -5.87 5.15
C TRP A 39 10.23 -5.81 6.57
N GLY A 40 10.26 -4.64 7.22
CA GLY A 40 9.68 -4.43 8.55
C GLY A 40 8.19 -4.75 8.59
N CYS A 41 7.40 -4.22 7.64
CA CYS A 41 6.00 -4.55 7.54
C CYS A 41 5.78 -6.06 7.33
N SER A 42 6.57 -6.70 6.47
CA SER A 42 6.51 -8.16 6.20
C SER A 42 6.86 -9.02 7.41
N THR A 43 7.81 -8.58 8.23
CA THR A 43 8.28 -9.30 9.41
C THR A 43 7.37 -9.10 10.62
N PHE A 44 6.86 -7.88 10.85
CA PHE A 44 6.11 -7.56 12.07
C PHE A 44 4.58 -7.67 11.93
N SER A 45 4.04 -7.72 10.71
CA SER A 45 2.59 -7.77 10.53
C SER A 45 2.08 -9.18 10.38
N LYS A 46 1.12 -9.55 11.23
CA LYS A 46 0.47 -10.87 11.22
C LYS A 46 -0.44 -11.08 10.00
N ASP A 47 -0.98 -10.01 9.43
CA ASP A 47 -1.92 -10.04 8.30
C ASP A 47 -1.37 -9.33 7.06
N ALA A 48 -1.53 -9.94 5.88
CA ALA A 48 -1.19 -9.30 4.60
C ALA A 48 -2.07 -8.06 4.34
N ALA A 49 -3.32 -8.09 4.79
CA ALA A 49 -4.24 -6.95 4.69
C ALA A 49 -3.75 -5.74 5.49
N HIS A 50 -3.37 -5.94 6.75
CA HIS A 50 -2.86 -4.87 7.62
C HIS A 50 -1.50 -4.31 7.18
N ARG A 51 -0.74 -5.04 6.34
CA ARG A 51 0.51 -4.54 5.73
C ARG A 51 0.28 -3.51 4.63
N CYS A 52 -0.74 -3.76 3.82
CA CYS A 52 -0.93 -3.04 2.57
C CYS A 52 -1.87 -1.84 2.75
N VAL A 53 -2.92 -2.02 3.54
CA VAL A 53 -3.97 -1.02 3.76
C VAL A 53 -4.21 -0.80 5.24
N ALA A 54 -4.59 0.42 5.60
CA ALA A 54 -5.13 0.66 6.93
C ALA A 54 -6.55 0.08 7.00
N SER A 55 -7.00 -0.30 8.19
CA SER A 55 -8.40 -0.67 8.46
C SER A 55 -9.28 0.60 8.52
N ARG A 56 -9.20 1.41 7.48
CA ARG A 56 -9.91 2.68 7.27
C ARG A 56 -10.69 2.59 5.96
N PRO A 57 -11.83 3.29 5.84
CA PRO A 57 -12.68 3.23 4.64
C PRO A 57 -12.01 3.79 3.38
N ASP A 58 -10.94 4.56 3.52
CA ASP A 58 -10.14 5.10 2.41
C ASP A 58 -9.02 4.15 1.95
N TYR A 59 -8.78 3.06 2.68
CA TYR A 59 -7.72 2.06 2.49
C TYR A 59 -6.30 2.64 2.38
N ARG A 60 -6.10 3.89 2.81
CA ARG A 60 -4.80 4.56 2.82
C ARG A 60 -4.03 4.15 4.06
N GLY A 61 -2.99 3.33 3.88
CA GLY A 61 -2.16 2.82 4.97
C GLY A 61 -0.68 2.93 4.68
N CYS A 62 -0.20 2.18 3.69
CA CYS A 62 1.21 2.21 3.32
C CYS A 62 1.54 3.49 2.53
N ASN A 63 2.52 4.27 3.00
CA ASN A 63 2.97 5.50 2.34
C ASN A 63 3.44 5.25 0.89
N LEU A 64 4.05 4.09 0.62
CA LEU A 64 4.49 3.72 -0.73
C LEU A 64 3.29 3.45 -1.67
N VAL A 65 2.26 2.77 -1.17
CA VAL A 65 1.01 2.51 -1.92
C VAL A 65 0.29 3.83 -2.21
N ASN A 66 0.15 4.67 -1.18
CA ASN A 66 -0.43 6.00 -1.28
C ASN A 66 0.28 6.85 -2.34
N ALA A 67 1.60 6.93 -2.26
CA ALA A 67 2.41 7.71 -3.20
C ALA A 67 2.29 7.20 -4.64
N ARG A 68 2.26 5.88 -4.84
CA ARG A 68 2.14 5.31 -6.19
C ARG A 68 0.76 5.58 -6.79
N TYR A 69 -0.29 5.40 -6.00
CA TYR A 69 -1.65 5.70 -6.43
C TYR A 69 -1.85 7.19 -6.76
N ASP A 70 -1.35 8.09 -5.91
CA ASP A 70 -1.44 9.53 -6.15
C ASP A 70 -0.65 9.96 -7.39
N LYS A 71 0.46 9.27 -7.71
CA LYS A 71 1.19 9.48 -8.95
C LYS A 71 0.38 9.03 -10.17
N SER A 72 -0.28 7.87 -10.10
CA SER A 72 -1.15 7.37 -11.17
C SER A 72 -2.41 8.20 -11.42
N LYS A 73 -2.85 9.01 -10.45
CA LYS A 73 -3.97 9.96 -10.61
C LYS A 73 -3.60 11.29 -11.26
N LYS A 74 -2.30 11.59 -11.39
CA LYS A 74 -1.79 12.85 -11.96
C LYS A 74 -1.40 12.75 -13.44
N ASP A 75 -1.46 11.55 -14.00
CA ASP A 75 -1.28 11.27 -15.43
C ASP A 75 -2.67 11.21 -16.10
#